data_AF-A0A7T6VCH2-F1
#
_entry.id   AF-A0A7T6VCH2-F1
#
_cell.length_a   1.000
_cell.length_b   1.000
_cell.length_c   1.000
_cell.angle_alpha   90.00
_cell.angle_beta   90.00
_cell.angle_gamma   90.00
#
_symmetry.space_group_name_H-M   'P 1'
#
loop_
_entity.id
_entity.type
_entity.pdbx_description
1 polymer ?
#
loop_
_entity_poly.entity_id
_entity_poly.type
_entity_poly.pdbx_seq_one_letter_code
_entity_poly.pdbx_strand_id
1 'polypeptide(L)'
;MDCNEARALLDADVDRELSAPDALRVQRHVDGCDACRRERERIVALGRAVRQADYHRAPDALRASILAALPAAGDAAARGSSAVEPEPDTARQPGPSGRRWFSWPGGRGESARPAAVGTGPRVAALPGLGWGVALLVAVAAAGGMALSARHAQTDRTVDELVASHVRAGLSARDIDVISTDRHTVKPWFNGRLDYAPPVEDLSASGFPLAGGRLDYVGRRRVAVLVYRYRQHVIDVYVRPAGEGQALAPYATVSQGYALDRWDAAGMTWWAVTDAEPSALTAFRTALDARLGGVRSE
;
A
#
# COMPACT_ATOMS: atom_id res chain seq x y z
N MET A 1 28.74 -14.71 19.85
CA MET A 1 27.62 -14.34 18.99
C MET A 1 26.97 -15.61 18.50
N ASP A 2 25.73 -15.83 18.91
CA ASP A 2 24.88 -16.89 18.35
C ASP A 2 24.16 -16.43 17.07
N CYS A 3 23.43 -17.35 16.42
CA CYS A 3 22.73 -17.05 15.18
C CYS A 3 21.57 -16.06 15.34
N ASN A 4 20.96 -15.97 16.52
CA ASN A 4 19.84 -15.06 16.77
C ASN A 4 20.36 -13.63 16.96
N GLU A 5 21.42 -13.47 17.76
CA GLU A 5 22.15 -12.21 17.90
C GLU A 5 22.69 -11.73 16.55
N ALA A 6 23.25 -12.65 15.74
CA ALA A 6 23.76 -12.31 14.40
C ALA A 6 22.63 -11.84 13.48
N ARG A 7 21.52 -12.58 13.42
CA ARG A 7 20.36 -12.26 12.56
C ARG A 7 19.76 -10.89 12.89
N ALA A 8 19.68 -10.54 14.16
CA ALA A 8 19.15 -9.24 14.60
C ALA A 8 19.99 -8.05 14.11
N LEU A 9 21.25 -8.28 13.71
CA LEU A 9 22.18 -7.23 13.27
C LEU A 9 22.49 -7.27 11.76
N LEU A 10 21.95 -8.24 11.00
CA LEU A 10 22.29 -8.41 9.58
C LEU A 10 21.84 -7.22 8.71
N ASP A 11 20.64 -6.68 8.94
CA ASP A 11 20.14 -5.52 8.18
C ASP A 11 21.03 -4.29 8.40
N ALA A 12 21.34 -3.99 9.67
CA ALA A 12 22.24 -2.89 10.02
C ALA A 12 23.68 -3.09 9.50
N ASP A 13 24.17 -4.34 9.44
CA ASP A 13 25.47 -4.65 8.81
C ASP A 13 25.46 -4.33 7.32
N VAL A 14 24.40 -4.73 6.62
CA VAL A 14 24.24 -4.50 5.17
C VAL A 14 24.14 -3.01 4.85
N ASP A 15 23.45 -2.25 5.71
CA ASP A 15 23.29 -0.79 5.56
C ASP A 15 24.51 0.00 6.07
N ARG A 16 25.50 -0.66 6.66
CA ARG A 16 26.71 -0.06 7.28
C ARG A 16 26.43 0.87 8.47
N GLU A 17 25.36 0.59 9.21
CA GLU A 17 24.95 1.33 10.40
C GLU A 17 25.51 0.73 11.70
N LEU A 18 26.21 -0.41 11.63
CA LEU A 18 26.84 -1.01 12.80
C LEU A 18 28.10 -0.26 13.24
N SER A 19 28.33 -0.25 14.56
CA SER A 19 29.62 0.15 15.11
C SER A 19 30.72 -0.79 14.62
N ALA A 20 31.96 -0.28 14.47
CA ALA A 20 33.11 -1.07 14.04
C ALA A 20 33.30 -2.41 14.82
N PRO A 21 33.18 -2.47 16.17
CA PRO A 21 33.30 -3.73 16.89
C PRO A 21 32.12 -4.69 16.60
N ASP A 22 30.91 -4.18 16.35
CA ASP A 22 29.73 -5.02 16.07
C ASP A 22 29.79 -5.61 14.67
N ALA A 23 30.16 -4.79 13.67
CA ALA A 23 30.39 -5.24 12.31
C ALA A 23 31.42 -6.38 12.25
N LEU A 24 32.52 -6.27 13.01
CA LEU A 24 33.53 -7.33 13.07
C LEU A 24 33.00 -8.62 13.71
N ARG A 25 32.17 -8.52 14.76
CA ARG A 25 31.54 -9.68 15.42
C ARG A 25 30.57 -10.39 14.49
N VAL A 26 29.74 -9.64 13.76
CA VAL A 26 28.79 -10.17 12.77
C VAL A 26 29.54 -10.82 11.61
N GLN A 27 30.56 -10.14 11.05
CA GLN A 27 31.34 -10.67 9.93
C GLN A 27 32.00 -12.01 10.29
N ARG A 28 32.66 -12.11 11.45
CA ARG A 28 33.26 -13.36 11.93
C ARG A 28 32.25 -14.49 12.05
N HIS A 29 31.02 -14.19 12.48
CA HIS A 29 29.97 -15.20 12.59
C HIS A 29 29.47 -15.64 11.20
N VAL A 30 29.22 -14.68 10.29
CA VAL A 30 28.77 -14.96 8.92
C VAL A 30 29.80 -15.79 8.15
N ASP A 31 31.09 -15.55 8.36
CA ASP A 31 32.16 -16.32 7.71
C ASP A 31 32.13 -17.81 8.11
N GLY A 32 31.69 -18.11 9.34
CA GLY A 32 31.62 -19.47 9.89
C GLY A 32 30.24 -20.14 9.86
N CYS A 33 29.16 -19.45 9.45
CA CYS A 33 27.79 -19.94 9.53
C CYS A 33 27.03 -19.77 8.20
N ASP A 34 26.79 -20.87 7.49
CA ASP A 34 26.12 -20.84 6.19
C ASP A 34 24.65 -20.39 6.25
N ALA A 35 23.97 -20.62 7.37
CA ALA A 35 22.60 -20.15 7.55
C ALA A 35 22.55 -18.61 7.59
N CYS A 36 23.46 -17.98 8.33
CA CYS A 36 23.57 -16.53 8.42
C CYS A 36 24.13 -15.92 7.13
N ARG A 37 25.03 -16.62 6.43
CA ARG A 37 25.52 -16.22 5.11
C ARG A 37 24.39 -16.11 4.08
N ARG A 38 23.56 -17.15 3.96
CA ARG A 38 22.40 -17.15 3.04
C ARG A 38 21.40 -16.05 3.38
N GLU A 39 21.18 -15.79 4.67
CA GLU A 39 20.26 -14.74 5.10
C GLU A 39 20.76 -13.34 4.71
N ARG A 40 22.05 -13.08 4.94
CA ARG A 40 22.70 -11.84 4.51
C ARG A 40 22.63 -11.64 2.99
N GLU A 41 22.85 -12.71 2.22
CA GLU A 41 22.72 -12.68 0.77
C GLU A 41 21.29 -12.34 0.30
N ARG A 42 20.26 -12.84 0.99
CA ARG A 42 18.86 -12.49 0.71
C ARG A 42 18.58 -11.01 0.93
N ILE A 43 19.05 -10.46 2.05
CA ILE A 43 18.91 -9.03 2.38
C ILE A 43 19.59 -8.17 1.31
N VAL A 44 20.81 -8.52 0.92
CA VAL A 44 21.55 -7.81 -0.15
C VAL A 44 20.83 -7.92 -1.50
N ALA A 45 20.30 -9.10 -1.84
CA ALA A 45 19.56 -9.33 -3.07
C ALA A 45 18.27 -8.51 -3.12
N LEU A 46 17.51 -8.46 -2.02
CA LEU A 46 16.32 -7.64 -1.87
C LEU A 46 16.65 -6.16 -2.05
N GLY A 47 17.68 -5.64 -1.35
CA GLY A 47 18.10 -4.25 -1.49
C GLY A 47 18.52 -3.89 -2.93
N ARG A 48 19.16 -4.82 -3.65
CA ARG A 48 19.49 -4.64 -5.07
C ARG A 48 18.24 -4.60 -5.94
N ALA A 49 17.27 -5.50 -5.73
CA ALA A 49 16.02 -5.52 -6.47
C ALA A 49 15.21 -4.24 -6.27
N VAL A 50 15.13 -3.74 -5.04
CA VAL A 50 14.45 -2.47 -4.73
C VAL A 50 15.13 -1.28 -5.42
N ARG A 51 16.47 -1.23 -5.42
CA ARG A 51 17.21 -0.15 -6.13
C ARG A 51 17.06 -0.20 -7.64
N GLN A 52 16.77 -1.36 -8.21
CA GLN A 52 16.53 -1.56 -9.64
C GLN A 52 15.07 -1.38 -10.04
N ALA A 53 14.16 -1.26 -9.07
CA ALA A 53 12.76 -0.99 -9.35
C ALA A 53 12.59 0.38 -10.00
N ASP A 54 11.61 0.50 -10.90
CA ASP A 54 11.32 1.74 -11.59
C ASP A 54 10.98 2.85 -10.58
N TYR A 55 11.90 3.81 -10.46
CA TYR A 55 11.70 4.98 -9.64
C TYR A 55 10.84 5.99 -10.42
N HIS A 56 9.57 6.12 -10.04
CA HIS A 56 8.70 7.14 -10.60
C HIS A 56 9.12 8.52 -10.07
N ARG A 57 9.81 9.29 -10.91
CA ARG A 57 10.17 10.68 -10.59
C ARG A 57 8.90 11.51 -10.39
N ALA A 58 8.79 12.17 -9.24
CA ALA A 58 7.72 13.14 -9.01
C ALA A 58 7.76 14.23 -10.09
N PRO A 59 6.61 14.62 -10.69
CA PRO A 59 6.56 15.73 -11.65
C PRO A 59 7.08 17.02 -11.03
N ASP A 60 7.79 17.85 -11.81
CA ASP A 60 8.37 19.11 -11.31
C ASP A 60 7.32 20.06 -10.73
N ALA A 61 6.06 19.98 -11.21
CA ALA A 61 4.93 20.72 -10.65
C ALA A 61 4.59 20.33 -9.20
N LEU A 62 4.66 19.04 -8.87
CA LEU A 62 4.46 18.55 -7.49
C LEU A 62 5.64 18.95 -6.60
N ARG A 63 6.86 18.92 -7.15
CA ARG A 63 8.04 19.41 -6.42
C ARG A 63 7.92 20.89 -6.08
N ALA A 64 7.49 21.70 -7.05
CA ALA A 64 7.27 23.14 -6.86
C ALA A 64 6.18 23.43 -5.82
N SER A 65 5.07 22.68 -5.83
CA SER A 65 4.00 22.87 -4.84
C SER A 65 4.44 22.50 -3.42
N ILE A 66 5.22 21.42 -3.26
CA ILE A 66 5.78 21.03 -1.96
C ILE A 66 6.77 22.08 -1.45
N LEU A 67 7.70 22.56 -2.30
CA LEU A 67 8.66 23.59 -1.90
C LEU A 67 7.99 24.91 -1.52
N ALA A 68 6.89 25.28 -2.19
CA ALA A 68 6.10 26.46 -1.85
C ALA A 68 5.28 26.28 -0.55
N ALA A 69 4.91 25.04 -0.21
CA ALA A 69 4.13 24.71 0.99
C ALA A 69 5.00 24.53 2.25
N LEU A 70 6.30 24.30 2.10
CA LEU A 70 7.21 24.23 3.23
C LEU A 70 7.44 25.65 3.77
N PRO A 71 7.28 25.87 5.09
CA PRO A 71 7.64 27.15 5.69
C PRO A 71 9.11 27.42 5.41
N ALA A 72 9.43 28.65 4.99
CA ALA A 72 10.80 29.07 4.82
C ALA A 72 11.55 28.80 6.13
N ALA A 73 12.59 27.98 6.07
CA ALA A 73 13.50 27.80 7.19
C ALA A 73 14.38 29.05 7.37
N GLY A 74 13.78 30.22 7.55
CA GLY A 74 14.35 31.34 8.29
C GLY A 74 13.60 31.32 9.62
N ASP A 75 14.12 30.67 10.66
CA ASP A 75 14.92 31.40 11.65
C ASP A 75 16.01 30.56 12.35
N ALA A 76 16.35 29.38 11.81
CA ALA A 76 17.36 28.51 12.44
C ALA A 76 18.82 28.80 12.01
N ALA A 77 19.04 29.58 10.94
CA ALA A 77 20.38 29.81 10.37
C ALA A 77 21.10 31.07 10.91
N ALA A 78 20.49 31.85 11.81
CA ALA A 78 21.11 33.06 12.36
C ALA A 78 22.13 32.81 13.50
N ARG A 79 22.45 31.55 13.81
CA ARG A 79 23.51 31.21 14.77
C ARG A 79 24.34 30.03 14.28
N GLY A 80 25.43 30.32 13.59
CA GLY A 80 26.55 29.38 13.45
C GLY A 80 27.33 29.49 12.15
N SER A 81 28.59 29.91 12.28
CA SER A 81 29.71 29.77 11.33
C SER A 81 29.71 30.78 10.16
N SER A 82 30.44 31.89 10.22
CA SER A 82 31.91 32.04 10.16
C SER A 82 32.55 31.40 8.92
N ALA A 83 32.89 32.28 7.96
CA ALA A 83 33.98 32.25 6.98
C ALA A 83 34.25 30.95 6.19
N VAL A 84 34.19 31.04 4.86
CA VAL A 84 35.39 31.10 3.98
C VAL A 84 34.91 31.50 2.58
N GLU A 85 35.54 32.53 2.04
CA GLU A 85 35.35 33.09 0.70
C GLU A 85 36.37 32.44 -0.25
N PRO A 86 36.00 32.06 -1.48
CA PRO A 86 36.96 31.97 -2.58
C PRO A 86 36.60 32.90 -3.74
N GLU A 87 37.64 33.56 -4.25
CA GLU A 87 37.67 34.47 -5.39
C GLU A 87 37.11 33.90 -6.71
N PRO A 88 36.72 34.77 -7.66
CA PRO A 88 36.18 34.38 -8.95
C PRO A 88 37.28 34.15 -10.00
N ASP A 89 37.34 32.95 -10.57
CA ASP A 89 38.13 32.70 -11.78
C ASP A 89 37.26 32.74 -13.04
N THR A 90 37.87 33.30 -14.07
CA THR A 90 37.32 33.82 -15.30
C THR A 90 36.88 32.77 -16.34
N ALA A 91 35.76 33.10 -16.99
CA ALA A 91 35.43 32.90 -18.41
C ALA A 91 35.54 31.50 -19.06
N ARG A 92 34.37 30.94 -19.43
CA ARG A 92 34.14 30.47 -20.82
C ARG A 92 32.65 30.45 -21.19
N GLN A 93 32.32 31.19 -22.25
CA GLN A 93 31.00 31.25 -22.89
C GLN A 93 30.70 29.96 -23.69
N PRO A 94 29.44 29.51 -23.76
CA PRO A 94 28.99 28.58 -24.81
C PRO A 94 28.38 29.36 -26.00
N GLY A 95 28.85 29.03 -27.21
CA GLY A 95 28.27 29.49 -28.48
C GLY A 95 27.09 28.62 -28.95
N PRO A 96 26.24 29.11 -29.86
CA PRO A 96 24.98 28.47 -30.23
C PRO A 96 25.14 27.57 -31.46
N SER A 97 24.48 26.41 -31.48
CA SER A 97 23.94 25.86 -32.73
C SER A 97 22.83 24.85 -32.45
N GLY A 98 21.66 25.12 -33.01
CA GLY A 98 20.59 24.14 -33.10
C GLY A 98 20.82 23.19 -34.27
N ARG A 99 20.34 21.96 -34.15
CA ARG A 99 19.45 21.30 -35.13
C ARG A 99 19.14 19.84 -34.76
N ARG A 100 17.83 19.59 -34.65
CA ARG A 100 17.04 18.51 -35.28
C ARG A 100 17.49 17.06 -35.05
N TRP A 101 16.81 16.42 -34.10
CA TRP A 101 16.88 15.01 -33.72
C TRP A 101 15.67 14.19 -34.23
N PHE A 102 15.05 14.62 -35.33
CA PHE A 102 14.03 13.84 -36.03
C PHE A 102 14.50 13.50 -37.44
N SER A 103 15.02 12.29 -37.60
CA SER A 103 15.16 11.61 -38.88
C SER A 103 14.59 10.20 -38.75
N TRP A 104 13.39 10.02 -39.28
CA TRP A 104 12.79 8.74 -39.61
C TRP A 104 13.56 8.10 -40.77
N PRO A 105 13.89 6.80 -40.76
CA PRO A 105 14.35 6.11 -41.96
C PRO A 105 13.16 5.58 -42.75
N GLY A 106 12.99 6.12 -43.97
CA GLY A 106 12.20 5.48 -45.02
C GLY A 106 12.98 4.30 -45.60
N GLY A 107 12.49 3.09 -45.37
CA GLY A 107 12.98 1.86 -46.01
C GLY A 107 12.04 1.41 -47.11
N ARG A 108 12.48 1.56 -48.37
CA ARG A 108 11.97 0.81 -49.52
C ARG A 108 12.26 -0.67 -49.29
N GLY A 109 11.25 -1.52 -49.38
CA GLY A 109 11.39 -2.98 -49.32
C GLY A 109 10.38 -3.62 -50.27
N GLU A 110 10.91 -4.41 -51.19
CA GLU A 110 10.22 -5.14 -52.26
C GLU A 110 8.99 -5.94 -51.83
N SER A 111 8.00 -5.93 -52.73
CA SER A 111 6.82 -6.80 -52.73
C SER A 111 7.22 -8.26 -52.99
N ALA A 112 7.30 -9.06 -51.94
CA ALA A 112 7.35 -10.51 -52.03
C ALA A 112 5.93 -11.07 -52.21
N ARG A 113 5.70 -11.74 -53.34
CA ARG A 113 4.49 -12.53 -53.63
C ARG A 113 4.36 -13.70 -52.63
N PRO A 114 3.17 -14.01 -52.10
CA PRO A 114 2.99 -15.26 -51.37
C PRO A 114 2.88 -16.43 -52.35
N ALA A 115 3.70 -17.44 -52.12
CA ALA A 115 3.61 -18.74 -52.78
C ALA A 115 2.35 -19.49 -52.29
N ALA A 116 1.66 -20.13 -53.23
CA ALA A 116 0.50 -20.95 -52.97
C ALA A 116 0.84 -22.14 -52.07
N VAL A 117 0.18 -22.24 -50.92
CA VAL A 117 0.21 -23.43 -50.05
C VAL A 117 -0.89 -24.38 -50.49
N GLY A 118 -0.49 -25.65 -50.63
CA GLY A 118 -1.26 -26.73 -51.22
C GLY A 118 -2.56 -27.10 -50.51
N THR A 119 -3.43 -27.69 -51.31
CA THR A 119 -4.71 -28.30 -51.01
C THR A 119 -4.53 -29.49 -50.04
N GLY A 120 -4.78 -29.26 -48.76
CA GLY A 120 -5.14 -30.30 -47.79
C GLY A 120 -6.65 -30.61 -47.83
N PRO A 121 -7.08 -31.81 -47.39
CA PRO A 121 -8.45 -32.27 -47.55
C PRO A 121 -9.42 -31.41 -46.73
N ARG A 122 -10.48 -30.95 -47.40
CA ARG A 122 -11.58 -30.20 -46.81
C ARG A 122 -12.40 -31.13 -45.92
N VAL A 123 -12.16 -31.10 -44.61
CA VAL A 123 -13.14 -31.59 -43.65
C VAL A 123 -14.25 -30.54 -43.62
N ALA A 124 -15.42 -30.91 -44.14
CA ALA A 124 -16.62 -30.09 -44.10
C ALA A 124 -17.06 -29.89 -42.64
N ALA A 125 -16.58 -28.81 -42.01
CA ALA A 125 -17.13 -28.34 -40.77
C ALA A 125 -18.44 -27.61 -41.08
N LEU A 126 -19.56 -28.20 -40.64
CA LEU A 126 -20.89 -27.58 -40.66
C LEU A 126 -20.82 -26.20 -39.98
N PRO A 127 -21.08 -25.09 -40.70
CA PRO A 127 -20.97 -23.75 -40.15
C PRO A 127 -22.26 -23.43 -39.41
N GLY A 128 -22.21 -23.32 -38.09
CA GLY A 128 -23.36 -22.83 -37.32
C GLY A 128 -23.22 -22.95 -35.80
N LEU A 129 -22.55 -23.99 -35.30
CA LEU A 129 -22.44 -24.26 -33.86
C LEU A 129 -21.09 -23.92 -33.22
N GLY A 130 -20.01 -23.84 -34.01
CA GLY A 130 -18.64 -23.64 -33.46
C GLY A 130 -18.38 -22.25 -32.87
N TRP A 131 -19.00 -21.21 -33.42
CA TRP A 131 -18.82 -19.83 -32.92
C TRP A 131 -19.52 -19.60 -31.58
N GLY A 132 -20.67 -20.26 -31.36
CA GLY A 132 -21.40 -20.19 -30.10
C GLY A 132 -20.59 -20.77 -28.94
N VAL A 133 -19.97 -21.94 -29.14
CA VAL A 133 -19.12 -22.58 -28.12
C VAL A 133 -17.86 -21.75 -27.85
N ALA A 134 -17.19 -21.26 -28.88
CA ALA A 134 -16.00 -20.42 -28.71
C ALA A 134 -16.31 -19.11 -27.96
N LEU A 135 -17.45 -18.47 -28.25
CA LEU A 135 -17.87 -17.24 -27.59
C LEU A 135 -18.28 -17.50 -26.13
N LEU A 136 -18.95 -18.61 -25.84
CA LEU A 136 -19.24 -19.03 -24.46
C LEU A 136 -17.97 -19.30 -23.65
N VAL A 137 -16.98 -19.99 -24.22
CA VAL A 137 -15.68 -20.24 -23.56
C VAL A 137 -14.94 -18.92 -23.33
N ALA A 138 -14.94 -18.00 -24.29
CA ALA A 138 -14.31 -16.68 -24.12
C ALA A 138 -14.98 -15.85 -23.03
N VAL A 139 -16.32 -15.84 -22.96
CA VAL A 139 -17.07 -15.15 -21.89
C VAL A 139 -16.81 -15.80 -20.53
N ALA A 140 -16.78 -17.14 -20.45
CA ALA A 140 -16.45 -17.85 -19.22
C ALA A 140 -15.01 -17.57 -18.76
N ALA A 141 -14.04 -17.56 -19.68
CA ALA A 141 -12.65 -17.24 -19.38
C ALA A 141 -12.47 -15.77 -18.95
N ALA A 142 -13.13 -14.83 -19.64
CA ALA A 142 -13.14 -13.42 -19.27
C ALA A 142 -13.80 -13.19 -17.90
N GLY A 143 -14.93 -13.85 -17.63
CA GLY A 143 -15.60 -13.85 -16.34
C GLY A 143 -14.73 -14.43 -15.23
N GLY A 144 -14.08 -15.57 -15.47
CA GLY A 144 -13.14 -16.20 -14.55
C GLY A 144 -11.92 -15.32 -14.25
N MET A 145 -11.35 -14.67 -15.28
CA MET A 145 -10.23 -13.75 -15.11
C MET A 145 -10.63 -12.48 -14.34
N ALA A 146 -11.82 -11.95 -14.60
CA ALA A 146 -12.37 -10.83 -13.85
C ALA A 146 -12.58 -11.21 -12.37
N LEU A 147 -13.18 -12.37 -12.08
CA LEU A 147 -13.34 -12.87 -10.71
C LEU A 147 -11.99 -13.09 -10.02
N SER A 148 -11.02 -13.71 -10.69
CA SER A 148 -9.66 -13.91 -10.15
C SER A 148 -8.97 -12.60 -9.82
N ALA A 149 -9.07 -11.59 -10.69
CA ALA A 149 -8.49 -10.27 -10.46
C ALA A 149 -9.14 -9.58 -9.25
N ARG A 150 -10.45 -9.75 -9.05
CA ARG A 150 -11.18 -9.23 -7.87
C ARG A 150 -10.74 -9.91 -6.57
N HIS A 151 -10.56 -11.23 -6.59
CA HIS A 151 -10.04 -11.96 -5.43
C HIS A 151 -8.62 -11.49 -5.08
N ALA A 152 -7.71 -11.45 -6.06
CA ALA A 152 -6.34 -10.98 -5.86
C ALA A 152 -6.25 -9.51 -5.40
N GLN A 153 -7.24 -8.67 -5.72
CA GLN A 153 -7.32 -7.31 -5.18
C GLN A 153 -7.78 -7.31 -3.71
N THR A 154 -8.73 -8.18 -3.37
CA THR A 154 -9.23 -8.32 -1.99
C THR A 154 -8.14 -8.86 -1.09
N ASP A 155 -7.42 -9.90 -1.51
CA ASP A 155 -6.31 -10.50 -0.77
C ASP A 155 -5.21 -9.48 -0.49
N ARG A 156 -4.80 -8.70 -1.50
CA ARG A 156 -3.84 -7.59 -1.30
C ARG A 156 -4.34 -6.54 -0.31
N THR A 157 -5.65 -6.24 -0.33
CA THR A 157 -6.23 -5.29 0.63
C THR A 157 -6.20 -5.88 2.05
N VAL A 158 -6.53 -7.16 2.21
CA VAL A 158 -6.44 -7.88 3.48
C VAL A 158 -5.02 -7.84 4.04
N ASP A 159 -4.02 -8.14 3.22
CA ASP A 159 -2.61 -8.13 3.63
C ASP A 159 -2.16 -6.72 4.09
N GLU A 160 -2.57 -5.67 3.37
CA GLU A 160 -2.27 -4.29 3.75
C GLU A 160 -2.95 -3.87 5.06
N LEU A 161 -4.20 -4.28 5.28
CA LEU A 161 -4.95 -4.01 6.50
C LEU A 161 -4.32 -4.71 7.71
N VAL A 162 -3.96 -6.00 7.57
CA VAL A 162 -3.25 -6.75 8.60
C VAL A 162 -1.89 -6.12 8.88
N ALA A 163 -1.12 -5.75 7.85
CA ALA A 163 0.18 -5.10 8.02
C ALA A 163 0.06 -3.74 8.74
N SER A 164 -0.97 -2.96 8.44
CA SER A 164 -1.29 -1.71 9.14
C SER A 164 -1.63 -1.97 10.62
N HIS A 165 -2.49 -2.95 10.91
CA HIS A 165 -2.88 -3.32 12.27
C HIS A 165 -1.68 -3.77 13.12
N VAL A 166 -0.86 -4.68 12.59
CA VAL A 166 0.34 -5.18 13.25
C VAL A 166 1.34 -4.05 13.51
N ARG A 167 1.59 -3.20 12.51
CA ARG A 167 2.50 -2.06 12.63
C ARG A 167 2.03 -1.10 13.71
N ALA A 168 0.74 -0.79 13.76
CA ALA A 168 0.16 0.07 14.78
C ALA A 168 0.45 -0.52 16.17
N GLY A 169 0.02 -1.75 16.43
CA GLY A 169 0.19 -2.40 17.74
C GLY A 169 1.64 -2.58 18.20
N LEU A 170 2.58 -2.83 17.28
CA LEU A 170 4.01 -2.92 17.62
C LEU A 170 4.63 -1.56 17.97
N SER A 171 4.11 -0.47 17.41
CA SER A 171 4.69 0.86 17.54
C SER A 171 4.26 1.62 18.79
N ALA A 172 3.25 1.11 19.53
CA ALA A 172 2.55 1.82 20.61
C ALA A 172 2.04 3.22 20.20
N ARG A 173 1.94 3.48 18.89
CA ARG A 173 1.32 4.66 18.26
C ARG A 173 0.00 4.23 17.60
N ASP A 174 -0.75 3.41 18.30
CA ASP A 174 -2.00 2.82 17.81
C ASP A 174 -3.06 3.90 17.53
N ILE A 175 -2.89 5.08 18.15
CA ILE A 175 -3.87 6.16 18.22
C ILE A 175 -3.15 7.51 18.02
N ASP A 176 -3.55 8.26 16.99
CA ASP A 176 -3.07 9.64 16.77
C ASP A 176 -3.88 10.66 17.60
N VAL A 177 -5.13 10.32 17.93
CA VAL A 177 -6.00 11.08 18.83
C VAL A 177 -6.59 10.18 19.88
N ILE A 178 -6.05 10.28 21.08
CA ILE A 178 -6.58 9.58 22.24
C ILE A 178 -7.81 10.34 22.71
N SER A 179 -8.99 9.88 22.32
CA SER A 179 -10.26 10.38 22.82
C SER A 179 -11.33 9.31 22.74
N THR A 180 -12.04 9.11 23.85
CA THR A 180 -13.23 8.27 23.93
C THR A 180 -14.48 9.00 23.42
N ASP A 181 -14.37 10.30 23.13
CA ASP A 181 -15.48 11.15 22.70
C ASP A 181 -15.45 11.42 21.19
N ARG A 182 -16.55 11.06 20.52
CA ARG A 182 -16.81 11.34 19.11
C ARG A 182 -16.67 12.82 18.75
N HIS A 183 -16.92 13.73 19.69
CA HIS A 183 -16.82 15.17 19.49
C HIS A 183 -15.37 15.69 19.44
N THR A 184 -14.39 14.86 19.80
CA THR A 184 -12.95 15.14 19.55
C THR A 184 -12.45 14.47 18.28
N VAL A 185 -12.89 13.23 18.01
CA VAL A 185 -12.36 12.42 16.92
C VAL A 185 -12.87 12.90 15.55
N LYS A 186 -14.17 13.23 15.41
CA LYS A 186 -14.73 13.71 14.14
C LYS A 186 -14.06 15.02 13.66
N PRO A 187 -13.93 16.08 14.49
CA PRO A 187 -13.25 17.29 14.06
C PRO A 187 -11.76 17.10 13.75
N TRP A 188 -11.08 16.15 14.39
CA TRP A 188 -9.67 15.89 14.09
C TRP A 188 -9.45 15.32 12.69
N PHE A 189 -10.41 14.57 12.15
CA PHE A 189 -10.33 14.10 10.77
C PHE A 189 -10.58 15.21 9.74
N ASN A 190 -11.27 16.29 10.12
CA ASN A 190 -11.56 17.41 9.22
C ASN A 190 -10.26 18.10 8.76
N GLY A 191 -10.08 18.21 7.44
CA GLY A 191 -8.88 18.77 6.82
C GLY A 191 -7.72 17.77 6.64
N ARG A 192 -7.80 16.58 7.24
CA ARG A 192 -6.85 15.47 7.01
C ARG A 192 -7.38 14.44 6.01
N LEU A 193 -8.70 14.32 5.89
CA LEU A 193 -9.38 13.46 4.93
C LEU A 193 -10.34 14.28 4.05
N ASP A 194 -10.60 13.76 2.85
CA ASP A 194 -11.59 14.26 1.89
C ASP A 194 -13.03 13.86 2.24
N TYR A 195 -13.24 13.17 3.38
CA TYR A 195 -14.53 12.73 3.90
C TYR A 195 -14.51 12.69 5.43
N ALA A 196 -15.70 12.64 6.04
CA ALA A 196 -15.87 12.50 7.48
C ALA A 196 -16.38 11.09 7.82
N PRO A 197 -15.61 10.26 8.53
CA PRO A 197 -16.09 8.94 8.96
C PRO A 197 -17.18 9.08 10.04
N PRO A 198 -18.26 8.27 9.99
CA PRO A 198 -19.16 8.12 11.12
C PRO A 198 -18.39 7.57 12.32
N VAL A 199 -18.59 8.18 13.49
CA VAL A 199 -17.96 7.74 14.75
C VAL A 199 -19.08 7.61 15.76
N GLU A 200 -19.27 6.38 16.24
CA GLU A 200 -20.33 5.99 17.15
C GLU A 200 -19.74 5.55 18.48
N ASP A 201 -20.44 5.86 19.57
CA ASP A 201 -20.08 5.36 20.89
C ASP A 201 -20.74 3.98 21.11
N LEU A 202 -19.90 2.95 21.16
CA LEU A 202 -20.28 1.56 21.37
C LEU A 202 -19.86 1.03 22.75
N SER A 203 -19.49 1.93 23.68
CA SER A 203 -19.08 1.58 25.05
C SER A 203 -20.14 0.77 25.80
N ALA A 204 -21.42 1.13 25.65
CA ALA A 204 -22.55 0.41 26.24
C ALA A 204 -22.67 -1.05 25.76
N SER A 205 -22.17 -1.35 24.55
CA SER A 205 -22.14 -2.70 23.98
C SER A 205 -20.81 -3.43 24.23
N GLY A 206 -19.93 -2.86 25.06
CA GLY A 206 -18.63 -3.45 25.40
C GLY A 206 -17.49 -3.12 24.44
N PHE A 207 -17.70 -2.16 23.53
CA PHE A 207 -16.72 -1.71 22.54
C PHE A 207 -16.42 -0.22 22.72
N PRO A 208 -15.74 0.20 23.80
CA PRO A 208 -15.37 1.59 23.97
C PRO A 208 -14.46 2.07 22.83
N LEU A 209 -14.77 3.25 22.29
CA LEU A 209 -13.89 3.95 21.38
C LEU A 209 -12.65 4.40 22.16
N ALA A 210 -11.45 4.06 21.69
CA ALA A 210 -10.19 4.51 22.27
C ALA A 210 -9.66 5.76 21.55
N GLY A 211 -10.00 5.93 20.27
CA GLY A 211 -9.56 7.08 19.49
C GLY A 211 -9.64 6.86 18.00
N GLY A 212 -8.84 7.63 17.27
CA GLY A 212 -8.67 7.49 15.84
C GLY A 212 -7.22 7.69 15.41
N ARG A 213 -6.89 7.14 14.25
CA ARG A 213 -5.63 7.39 13.53
C ARG A 213 -5.87 7.52 12.04
N LEU A 214 -4.87 8.00 11.32
CA LEU A 214 -4.86 8.05 9.88
C LEU A 214 -3.82 7.08 9.32
N ASP A 215 -4.23 6.23 8.39
CA ASP A 215 -3.32 5.29 7.74
C ASP A 215 -3.49 5.30 6.22
N TYR A 216 -2.65 4.53 5.52
CA TYR A 216 -2.66 4.36 4.08
C TYR A 216 -2.97 2.91 3.72
N VAL A 217 -4.08 2.70 3.01
CA VAL A 217 -4.47 1.40 2.44
C VAL A 217 -4.74 1.61 0.95
N GLY A 218 -4.14 0.79 0.10
CA GLY A 218 -4.26 0.89 -1.36
C GLY A 218 -3.76 2.21 -1.93
N ARG A 219 -2.76 2.83 -1.29
CA ARG A 219 -2.23 4.19 -1.58
C ARG A 219 -3.23 5.33 -1.36
N ARG A 220 -4.33 5.09 -0.65
CA ARG A 220 -5.29 6.13 -0.25
C ARG A 220 -5.23 6.33 1.26
N ARG A 221 -5.42 7.59 1.71
CA ARG A 221 -5.59 7.91 3.13
C ARG A 221 -6.92 7.38 3.62
N VAL A 222 -6.90 6.62 4.70
CA VAL A 222 -8.07 5.97 5.29
C VAL A 222 -8.17 6.35 6.77
N ALA A 223 -9.39 6.65 7.22
CA ALA A 223 -9.67 6.81 8.64
C ALA A 223 -9.62 5.45 9.32
N VAL A 224 -8.90 5.35 10.43
CA VAL A 224 -8.96 4.17 11.29
C VAL A 224 -9.50 4.58 12.64
N LEU A 225 -10.63 4.01 13.02
CA LEU A 225 -11.24 4.15 14.34
C LEU A 225 -10.77 2.98 15.19
N VAL A 226 -10.26 3.30 16.38
CA VAL A 226 -9.66 2.30 17.27
C VAL A 226 -10.64 2.03 18.39
N TYR A 227 -11.21 0.84 18.40
CA TYR A 227 -12.07 0.35 19.47
C TYR A 227 -11.31 -0.69 20.31
N ARG A 228 -11.78 -0.90 21.54
CA ARG A 228 -11.27 -1.99 22.39
C ARG A 228 -12.35 -3.01 22.65
N TYR A 229 -11.96 -4.27 22.68
CA TYR A 229 -12.80 -5.36 23.16
C TYR A 229 -12.01 -6.14 24.22
N ARG A 230 -12.34 -5.92 25.49
CA ARG A 230 -11.56 -6.44 26.63
C ARG A 230 -10.11 -5.95 26.53
N GLN A 231 -9.15 -6.84 26.27
CA GLN A 231 -7.73 -6.49 26.06
C GLN A 231 -7.35 -6.38 24.57
N HIS A 232 -8.24 -6.80 23.67
CA HIS A 232 -7.99 -6.79 22.23
C HIS A 232 -8.30 -5.43 21.62
N VAL A 233 -7.54 -5.08 20.58
CA VAL A 233 -7.77 -3.87 19.79
C VAL A 233 -8.55 -4.26 18.54
N ILE A 234 -9.54 -3.45 18.19
CA ILE A 234 -10.31 -3.56 16.96
C ILE A 234 -10.04 -2.30 16.15
N ASP A 235 -9.28 -2.46 15.06
CA ASP A 235 -9.02 -1.39 14.12
C ASP A 235 -10.07 -1.39 13.02
N VAL A 236 -10.78 -0.28 12.90
CA VAL A 236 -11.91 -0.14 11.99
C VAL A 236 -11.58 0.90 10.94
N TYR A 237 -11.27 0.43 9.74
CA TYR A 237 -10.94 1.23 8.58
C TYR A 237 -12.22 1.65 7.87
N VAL A 238 -12.45 2.95 7.78
CA VAL A 238 -13.68 3.53 7.22
C VAL A 238 -13.32 4.36 6.01
N ARG A 239 -13.99 4.10 4.89
CA ARG A 239 -13.84 4.89 3.65
C ARG A 239 -15.18 5.03 2.93
N PRO A 240 -15.37 6.04 2.08
CA PRO A 240 -16.54 6.11 1.20
C PRO A 240 -16.65 4.84 0.35
N ALA A 241 -17.87 4.30 0.23
CA ALA A 241 -18.13 3.23 -0.71
C ALA A 241 -17.77 3.71 -2.12
N GLY A 242 -17.00 2.91 -2.86
CA GLY A 242 -16.60 3.27 -4.22
C GLY A 242 -17.81 3.33 -5.16
N GLU A 243 -17.72 4.12 -6.22
CA GLU A 243 -18.65 4.07 -7.34
C GLU A 243 -18.53 2.70 -8.03
N GLY A 244 -19.34 1.74 -7.56
CA GLY A 244 -19.25 0.36 -7.95
C GLY A 244 -20.31 -0.48 -7.23
N GLN A 245 -20.50 -1.70 -7.69
CA GLN A 245 -21.44 -2.62 -7.07
C GLN A 245 -21.02 -2.88 -5.62
N ALA A 246 -21.95 -2.69 -4.68
CA ALA A 246 -21.75 -3.04 -3.27
C ALA A 246 -21.25 -4.49 -3.21
N LEU A 247 -20.01 -4.67 -2.77
CA LEU A 247 -19.43 -5.99 -2.65
C LEU A 247 -20.20 -6.74 -1.55
N ALA A 248 -20.36 -8.06 -1.68
CA ALA A 248 -20.99 -8.86 -0.64
C ALA A 248 -20.18 -8.81 0.66
N PRO A 249 -20.82 -8.86 1.86
CA PRO A 249 -20.10 -8.97 3.12
C PRO A 249 -19.01 -10.04 3.06
N TYR A 250 -17.84 -9.73 3.59
CA TYR A 250 -16.66 -10.59 3.48
C TYR A 250 -16.01 -10.74 4.85
N ALA A 251 -16.03 -11.95 5.39
CA ALA A 251 -15.38 -12.29 6.64
C ALA A 251 -14.34 -13.39 6.39
N THR A 252 -13.15 -13.22 6.97
CA THR A 252 -12.04 -14.18 6.84
C THR A 252 -11.13 -14.11 8.06
N VAL A 253 -10.24 -15.08 8.18
CA VAL A 253 -9.12 -15.04 9.13
C VAL A 253 -7.83 -15.11 8.31
N SER A 254 -6.94 -14.13 8.50
CA SER A 254 -5.63 -14.08 7.84
C SER A 254 -4.54 -13.81 8.85
N GLN A 255 -3.47 -14.61 8.82
CA GLN A 255 -2.30 -14.48 9.72
C GLN A 255 -2.66 -14.43 11.23
N GLY A 256 -3.76 -15.07 11.64
CA GLY A 256 -4.25 -15.09 13.02
C GLY A 256 -5.12 -13.89 13.41
N TYR A 257 -5.38 -12.97 12.49
CA TYR A 257 -6.28 -11.84 12.68
C TYR A 257 -7.62 -12.12 12.01
N ALA A 258 -8.71 -11.84 12.72
CA ALA A 258 -10.04 -11.85 12.16
C ALA A 258 -10.28 -10.56 11.37
N LEU A 259 -10.91 -10.69 10.20
CA LEU A 259 -11.33 -9.57 9.37
C LEU A 259 -12.81 -9.70 9.03
N ASP A 260 -13.53 -8.58 9.07
CA ASP A 260 -14.88 -8.46 8.52
C ASP A 260 -14.98 -7.18 7.69
N ARG A 261 -15.70 -7.26 6.57
CA ARG A 261 -15.97 -6.16 5.66
C ARG A 261 -17.46 -6.07 5.40
N TRP A 262 -17.98 -4.86 5.52
CA TRP A 262 -19.37 -4.54 5.19
C TRP A 262 -19.51 -3.13 4.67
N ASP A 263 -20.68 -2.84 4.10
CA ASP A 263 -21.03 -1.51 3.63
C ASP A 263 -22.22 -1.01 4.45
N ALA A 264 -22.10 0.17 5.05
CA ALA A 264 -23.12 0.78 5.90
C ALA A 264 -22.99 2.31 5.91
N ALA A 265 -24.13 3.02 5.93
CA ALA A 265 -24.18 4.49 5.93
C ALA A 265 -23.37 5.17 4.81
N GLY A 266 -23.34 4.57 3.61
CA GLY A 266 -22.58 5.09 2.45
C GLY A 266 -21.05 4.88 2.55
N MET A 267 -20.59 4.15 3.56
CA MET A 267 -19.18 3.84 3.80
C MET A 267 -18.92 2.35 3.64
N THR A 268 -17.73 2.00 3.17
CA THR A 268 -17.14 0.66 3.31
C THR A 268 -16.33 0.62 4.59
N TRP A 269 -16.63 -0.39 5.40
CA TRP A 269 -16.01 -0.68 6.67
C TRP A 269 -15.18 -1.95 6.54
N TRP A 270 -13.99 -1.92 7.12
CA TRP A 270 -13.17 -3.11 7.38
C TRP A 270 -12.78 -3.09 8.84
N ALA A 271 -13.01 -4.18 9.56
CA ALA A 271 -12.51 -4.35 10.92
C ALA A 271 -11.43 -5.42 10.95
N VAL A 272 -10.37 -5.18 11.71
CA VAL A 272 -9.28 -6.13 11.96
C VAL A 272 -9.06 -6.24 13.46
N THR A 273 -8.93 -7.47 13.95
CA THR A 273 -8.63 -7.73 15.37
C THR A 273 -7.90 -9.06 15.55
N ASP A 274 -7.15 -9.18 16.63
CA ASP A 274 -6.55 -10.42 17.13
C ASP A 274 -7.54 -11.27 17.96
N ALA A 275 -8.75 -10.76 18.21
CA ALA A 275 -9.82 -11.49 18.88
C ALA A 275 -10.49 -12.53 17.96
N GLU A 276 -11.32 -13.40 18.56
CA GLU A 276 -12.12 -14.39 17.84
C GLU A 276 -13.11 -13.72 16.85
N PRO A 277 -13.39 -14.32 15.66
CA PRO A 277 -14.32 -13.75 14.67
C PRO A 277 -15.73 -13.43 15.20
N SER A 278 -16.16 -14.09 16.27
CA SER A 278 -17.42 -13.81 16.97
C SER A 278 -17.47 -12.38 17.54
N ALA A 279 -16.32 -11.83 17.96
CA ALA A 279 -16.19 -10.47 18.45
C ALA A 279 -16.49 -9.44 17.35
N LEU A 280 -16.01 -9.65 16.12
CA LEU A 280 -16.33 -8.78 14.98
C LEU A 280 -17.80 -8.85 14.59
N THR A 281 -18.41 -10.03 14.68
CA THR A 281 -19.85 -10.20 14.43
C THR A 281 -20.69 -9.41 15.44
N ALA A 282 -20.33 -9.47 16.72
CA ALA A 282 -20.97 -8.71 17.79
C ALA A 282 -20.74 -7.19 17.63
N PHE A 283 -19.51 -6.79 17.31
CA PHE A 283 -19.15 -5.39 17.04
C PHE A 283 -20.00 -4.81 15.90
N ARG A 284 -20.08 -5.51 14.77
CA ARG A 284 -20.86 -5.09 13.61
C ARG A 284 -22.33 -4.94 13.95
N THR A 285 -22.90 -5.89 14.69
CA THR A 285 -24.30 -5.83 15.13
C THR A 285 -24.56 -4.59 15.99
N ALA A 286 -23.65 -4.28 16.92
CA ALA A 286 -23.75 -3.08 17.75
C ALA A 286 -23.62 -1.78 16.93
N LEU A 287 -22.72 -1.75 15.95
CA LEU A 287 -22.53 -0.61 15.07
C LEU A 287 -23.75 -0.39 14.15
N ASP A 288 -24.23 -1.44 13.51
CA ASP A 288 -25.39 -1.38 12.61
C ASP A 288 -26.65 -0.90 13.34
N ALA A 289 -26.84 -1.30 14.60
CA ALA A 289 -27.92 -0.79 15.45
C ALA A 289 -27.83 0.73 15.69
N ARG A 290 -26.63 1.28 15.89
CA ARG A 290 -26.42 2.73 16.04
C ARG A 290 -26.58 3.49 14.73
N LEU A 291 -25.99 2.99 13.65
CA LEU A 291 -26.07 3.61 12.32
C LEU A 291 -27.50 3.56 11.74
N GLY A 292 -28.27 2.51 12.04
CA GLY A 292 -29.66 2.37 11.64
C GLY A 292 -30.62 3.29 12.40
N GLY A 293 -30.36 3.54 13.69
CA GLY A 293 -31.21 4.41 14.53
C GLY A 293 -31.26 5.87 14.08
N VAL A 294 -30.20 6.39 13.47
CA VAL A 294 -30.12 7.80 12.99
C VAL A 294 -31.04 8.07 11.79
N ARG A 295 -31.60 7.03 11.14
CA ARG A 295 -32.51 7.18 9.99
C ARG A 295 -34.00 7.25 10.35
N SER A 296 -34.35 7.14 11.63
CA SER A 296 -35.75 7.00 12.08
C SER A 296 -36.28 8.19 12.90
N GLU A 297 -35.58 9.32 12.93
CA GLU A 297 -36.05 10.59 13.51
C GLU A 297 -36.26 11.66 12.44
#